data_AF-A0AAV9EPL4-F1
#
_entry.id   AF-A0AAV9EPL4-F1
#
_cell.length_a   1.000
_cell.length_b   1.000
_cell.length_c   1.000
_cell.angle_alpha   90.00
_cell.angle_beta   90.00
_cell.angle_gamma   90.00
#
_symmetry.space_group_name_H-M   'P 1'
#
loop_
_entity.id
_entity.type
_entity.pdbx_description
1 polymer ?
#
loop_
_entity_poly.entity_id
_entity_poly.type
_entity_poly.pdbx_seq_one_letter_code
_entity_poly.pdbx_strand_id
1 'polypeptide(L)'
;MSFDARARLVLSLASVADLERDESRLMLCKGHVSELFVPYIDPSEEWYYRTYLEVGEWGFGISALPLKPGADCPARARFMDGFYARRDGMPVRVEKVFCVFQRYAEECLAVRSMATVGNYDYIVDYEFMQSGTIKVQVGLTGILEVKASEHTHTNQVSQDIHGTLIAENTIATYHDHFITYYLDLDIDGQRNSFVKSKMKTVRPGGDNNDASSPRKSYWTVERETVKTEVEGMVSMSPAEPSELMLVNPNKKTRMGNAVGYRLIPKSAPTISLLSDDDYPQIRAGWTKNQAWVTAYDPSQR
;
A
#
# COMPACT_ATOMS: atom_id res chain seq x y z
N MET A 1 -4.01 -12.53 -13.54
CA MET A 1 -2.70 -12.41 -12.88
C MET A 1 -1.62 -12.45 -13.94
N SER A 2 -0.68 -11.51 -13.91
CA SER A 2 0.48 -11.49 -14.79
C SER A 2 1.76 -11.14 -14.02
N PHE A 3 2.90 -11.36 -14.67
CA PHE A 3 4.22 -11.05 -14.16
C PHE A 3 4.83 -9.91 -14.99
N ASP A 4 5.40 -8.92 -14.32
CA ASP A 4 6.13 -7.81 -14.92
C ASP A 4 7.53 -7.69 -14.30
N ALA A 5 8.55 -7.40 -15.10
CA ALA A 5 9.94 -7.35 -14.63
C ALA A 5 10.17 -6.22 -13.60
N ARG A 6 9.44 -5.11 -13.70
CA ARG A 6 9.49 -3.99 -12.76
C ARG A 6 8.55 -4.23 -11.59
N ALA A 7 7.26 -4.40 -11.85
CA ALA A 7 6.20 -4.44 -10.83
C ALA A 7 5.99 -5.81 -10.14
N ARG A 8 6.55 -6.88 -10.70
CA ARG A 8 6.35 -8.28 -10.29
C ARG A 8 4.89 -8.74 -10.48
N LEU A 9 4.09 -8.80 -9.42
CA LEU A 9 2.72 -9.33 -9.48
C LEU A 9 1.76 -8.23 -9.92
N VAL A 10 1.06 -8.44 -11.03
CA VAL A 10 -0.02 -7.57 -11.48
C VAL A 10 -1.33 -8.34 -11.45
N LEU A 11 -2.29 -7.81 -10.70
CA LEU A 11 -3.68 -8.23 -10.72
C LEU A 11 -4.43 -7.44 -11.78
N SER A 12 -5.33 -8.10 -12.50
CA SER A 12 -6.17 -7.43 -13.49
C SER A 12 -7.53 -8.08 -13.57
N LEU A 13 -8.54 -7.27 -13.86
CA LEU A 13 -9.94 -7.68 -14.07
C LEU A 13 -10.50 -8.49 -12.90
N ALA A 14 -10.26 -8.04 -11.66
CA ALA A 14 -10.85 -8.66 -10.50
C ALA A 14 -12.32 -8.26 -10.38
N SER A 15 -13.20 -9.25 -10.53
CA SER A 15 -14.65 -9.12 -10.46
C SER A 15 -15.23 -10.04 -9.40
N VAL A 16 -16.34 -9.62 -8.78
CA VAL A 16 -17.11 -10.43 -7.84
C VAL A 16 -18.39 -10.92 -8.50
N ALA A 17 -18.77 -12.16 -8.24
CA ALA A 17 -20.07 -12.68 -8.66
C ALA A 17 -21.15 -12.22 -7.65
N ASP A 18 -22.13 -11.47 -8.13
CA ASP A 18 -23.28 -11.01 -7.37
C ASP A 18 -24.43 -12.02 -7.57
N LEU A 19 -24.57 -12.95 -6.62
CA LEU A 19 -25.51 -14.08 -6.72
C LEU A 19 -26.98 -13.64 -6.72
N GLU A 20 -27.30 -12.49 -6.13
CA GLU A 20 -28.67 -11.95 -6.14
C GLU A 20 -29.05 -11.38 -7.51
N ARG A 21 -28.05 -10.90 -8.26
CA ARG A 21 -28.24 -10.28 -9.58
C ARG A 21 -27.91 -11.21 -10.75
N ASP A 22 -27.28 -12.35 -10.47
CA ASP A 22 -26.74 -13.26 -11.49
C ASP A 22 -25.76 -12.55 -12.46
N GLU A 23 -24.94 -11.65 -11.91
CA GLU A 23 -24.02 -10.80 -12.68
C GLU A 23 -22.59 -10.83 -12.11
N SER A 24 -21.60 -10.71 -12.99
CA SER A 24 -20.21 -10.45 -12.58
C SER A 24 -19.95 -8.94 -12.58
N ARG A 25 -19.46 -8.42 -11.45
CA ARG A 25 -19.29 -6.99 -11.23
C ARG A 25 -17.82 -6.66 -11.04
N LEU A 26 -17.30 -5.82 -11.93
CA LEU A 26 -15.90 -5.38 -11.91
C LEU A 26 -15.64 -4.51 -10.67
N MET A 27 -14.46 -4.69 -10.07
CA MET A 27 -14.02 -3.95 -8.89
C MET A 27 -12.63 -3.33 -9.10
N LEU A 28 -11.69 -4.12 -9.63
CA LEU A 28 -10.31 -3.69 -9.85
C LEU A 28 -9.91 -4.04 -11.28
N CYS A 29 -9.72 -3.01 -12.11
CA CYS A 29 -9.20 -3.15 -13.46
C CYS A 29 -7.73 -3.58 -13.42
N LYS A 30 -6.89 -2.91 -12.61
CA LYS A 30 -5.47 -3.24 -12.45
C LYS A 30 -4.94 -2.86 -11.06
N GLY A 31 -4.20 -3.77 -10.42
CA GLY A 31 -3.56 -3.53 -9.13
C GLY A 31 -2.15 -4.09 -9.06
N HIS A 32 -1.19 -3.30 -8.57
CA HIS A 32 0.21 -3.70 -8.37
C HIS A 32 0.95 -2.73 -7.44
N VAL A 33 2.14 -3.13 -6.96
CA VAL A 33 3.10 -2.20 -6.35
C VAL A 33 3.72 -1.37 -7.47
N SER A 34 3.61 -0.05 -7.38
CA SER A 34 4.14 0.90 -8.37
C SER A 34 5.55 1.35 -8.01
N GLU A 35 5.79 1.64 -6.73
CA GLU A 35 7.12 2.02 -6.23
C GLU A 35 7.31 1.69 -4.75
N LEU A 36 8.58 1.57 -4.33
CA LEU A 36 8.99 1.40 -2.95
C LEU A 36 10.16 2.34 -2.63
N PHE A 37 10.00 3.20 -1.62
CA PHE A 37 11.00 4.18 -1.21
C PHE A 37 11.56 3.86 0.19
N VAL A 38 12.88 3.69 0.29
CA VAL A 38 13.62 3.35 1.51
C VAL A 38 14.69 4.40 1.81
N PRO A 39 14.34 5.53 2.46
CA PRO A 39 15.33 6.52 2.88
C PRO A 39 16.01 6.11 4.19
N TYR A 40 17.35 6.14 4.22
CA TYR A 40 18.12 6.04 5.46
C TYR A 40 18.32 7.41 6.09
N ILE A 41 18.37 7.45 7.42
CA ILE A 41 18.39 8.68 8.22
C ILE A 41 19.77 8.90 8.86
N ASP A 42 20.84 8.70 8.08
CA ASP A 42 22.22 9.01 8.48
C ASP A 42 22.85 9.97 7.45
N PRO A 43 23.11 11.25 7.82
CA PRO A 43 23.61 12.27 6.90
C PRO A 43 25.13 12.20 6.67
N SER A 44 25.85 11.22 7.24
CA SER A 44 27.29 11.07 7.03
C SER A 44 27.62 10.67 5.59
N GLU A 45 28.87 10.92 5.17
CA GLU A 45 29.36 10.63 3.81
C GLU A 45 29.12 9.17 3.38
N GLU A 46 29.13 8.25 4.33
CA GLU A 46 28.92 6.81 4.09
C GLU A 46 27.45 6.46 3.75
N TRP A 47 26.48 7.28 4.19
CA TRP A 47 25.06 6.91 4.21
C TRP A 47 24.11 7.90 3.54
N TYR A 48 24.44 9.19 3.43
CA TYR A 48 23.48 10.23 3.01
C TYR A 48 22.79 9.97 1.67
N TYR A 49 23.43 9.23 0.76
CA TYR A 49 22.92 8.92 -0.57
C TYR A 49 22.02 7.67 -0.62
N ARG A 50 21.94 6.89 0.47
CA ARG A 50 21.18 5.63 0.53
C ARG A 50 19.69 5.90 0.68
N THR A 51 19.03 6.09 -0.45
CA THR A 51 17.59 6.39 -0.52
C THR A 51 16.95 5.63 -1.68
N TYR A 52 16.79 4.31 -1.48
CA TYR A 52 16.49 3.37 -2.56
C TYR A 52 15.08 3.57 -3.11
N LEU A 53 14.96 3.50 -4.44
CA LEU A 53 13.68 3.31 -5.14
C LEU A 53 13.66 1.88 -5.70
N GLU A 54 13.20 0.92 -4.92
CA GLU A 54 13.48 -0.49 -5.21
C GLU A 54 12.84 -0.99 -6.51
N VAL A 55 11.60 -0.59 -6.76
CA VAL A 55 10.87 -1.03 -7.95
C VAL A 55 11.47 -0.33 -9.18
N GLY A 56 11.77 0.97 -9.09
CA GLY A 56 12.32 1.76 -10.18
C GLY A 56 13.79 1.47 -10.51
N GLU A 57 14.65 1.28 -9.50
CA GLU A 57 16.11 1.15 -9.66
C GLU A 57 16.55 -0.31 -9.84
N TRP A 58 15.88 -1.26 -9.18
CA TRP A 58 16.29 -2.67 -9.17
C TRP A 58 15.32 -3.59 -9.91
N GLY A 59 14.03 -3.24 -9.94
CA GLY A 59 12.98 -4.03 -10.57
C GLY A 59 12.52 -5.18 -9.68
N PHE A 60 11.36 -5.03 -9.07
CA PHE A 60 10.79 -5.98 -8.11
C PHE A 60 10.50 -7.36 -8.71
N GLY A 61 10.23 -7.43 -10.02
CA GLY A 61 10.07 -8.70 -10.74
C GLY A 61 11.41 -9.38 -11.00
N ILE A 62 12.44 -8.62 -11.38
CA ILE A 62 13.81 -9.13 -11.56
C ILE A 62 14.35 -9.67 -10.24
N SER A 63 14.02 -9.02 -9.13
CA SER A 63 14.36 -9.40 -7.76
C SER A 63 13.47 -10.51 -7.16
N ALA A 64 12.58 -11.12 -7.96
CA ALA A 64 11.74 -12.22 -7.48
C ALA A 64 12.56 -13.51 -7.30
N LEU A 65 12.34 -14.20 -6.19
CA LEU A 65 12.95 -15.50 -5.89
C LEU A 65 11.93 -16.64 -6.00
N PRO A 66 12.37 -17.86 -6.38
CA PRO A 66 11.50 -19.04 -6.36
C PRO A 66 10.98 -19.35 -4.96
N LEU A 67 9.65 -19.34 -4.81
CA LEU A 67 8.99 -19.69 -3.55
C LEU A 67 9.18 -21.17 -3.23
N LYS A 68 9.56 -21.48 -1.99
CA LYS A 68 9.76 -22.83 -1.47
C LYS A 68 8.44 -23.43 -0.98
N PRO A 69 7.94 -24.53 -1.58
CA PRO A 69 6.77 -25.23 -1.08
C PRO A 69 6.98 -25.74 0.36
N GLY A 70 5.99 -25.53 1.23
CA GLY A 70 6.02 -25.93 2.65
C GLY A 70 6.69 -24.93 3.59
N ALA A 71 7.48 -23.98 3.07
CA ALA A 71 8.09 -22.91 3.86
C ALA A 71 7.42 -21.55 3.55
N ASP A 72 7.51 -21.10 2.30
CA ASP A 72 6.98 -19.80 1.89
C ASP A 72 5.48 -19.85 1.58
N CYS A 73 5.02 -21.02 1.12
CA CYS A 73 3.64 -21.29 0.74
C CYS A 73 3.19 -22.65 1.29
N PRO A 74 1.90 -22.82 1.64
CA PRO A 74 1.38 -24.10 2.12
C PRO A 74 1.58 -25.24 1.12
N ALA A 75 1.67 -26.48 1.60
CA ALA A 75 1.97 -27.66 0.78
C ALA A 75 1.02 -27.88 -0.41
N ARG A 76 -0.24 -27.42 -0.32
CA ARG A 76 -1.25 -27.56 -1.38
C ARG A 76 -1.33 -26.34 -2.32
N ALA A 77 -0.45 -25.35 -2.17
CA ALA A 77 -0.43 -24.19 -3.03
C ALA A 77 -0.18 -24.57 -4.50
N ARG A 78 -0.72 -23.76 -5.41
CA ARG A 78 -0.41 -23.83 -6.85
C ARG A 78 0.59 -22.74 -7.17
N PHE A 79 1.60 -23.08 -7.96
CA PHE A 79 2.68 -22.15 -8.30
C PHE A 79 2.60 -21.76 -9.76
N MET A 80 3.07 -20.54 -10.05
CA MET A 80 3.18 -20.02 -11.42
C MET A 80 4.57 -19.45 -11.61
N ASP A 81 5.09 -19.59 -12.83
CA ASP A 81 6.41 -19.09 -13.21
C ASP A 81 6.30 -17.70 -13.85
N GLY A 82 7.38 -16.94 -13.75
CA GLY A 82 7.53 -15.62 -14.37
C GLY A 82 8.62 -15.65 -15.43
N PHE A 83 8.52 -14.75 -16.40
CA PHE A 83 9.55 -14.56 -17.41
C PHE A 83 9.86 -13.08 -17.55
N TYR A 84 11.14 -12.73 -17.66
CA TYR A 84 11.59 -11.37 -18.02
C TYR A 84 12.74 -11.44 -19.02
N ALA A 85 13.05 -10.32 -19.67
CA ALA A 85 14.18 -10.22 -20.59
C ALA A 85 15.44 -9.72 -19.85
N ARG A 86 16.57 -10.40 -20.06
CA ARG A 86 17.89 -9.90 -19.63
C ARG A 86 18.35 -8.71 -20.47
N ARG A 87 19.48 -8.11 -20.08
CA ARG A 87 20.13 -7.03 -20.82
C ARG A 87 20.49 -7.39 -22.27
N ASP A 88 20.73 -8.67 -22.56
CA ASP A 88 21.00 -9.21 -23.90
C ASP A 88 19.71 -9.55 -24.68
N GLY A 89 18.53 -9.28 -24.11
CA GLY A 89 17.22 -9.61 -24.68
C GLY A 89 16.80 -11.08 -24.49
N MET A 90 17.64 -11.92 -23.91
CA MET A 90 17.31 -13.33 -23.73
C MET A 90 16.30 -13.53 -22.58
N PRO A 91 15.31 -14.42 -22.74
CA PRO A 91 14.33 -14.68 -21.70
C PRO A 91 14.97 -15.40 -20.51
N VAL A 92 14.65 -14.95 -19.31
CA VAL A 92 14.92 -15.64 -18.06
C VAL A 92 13.61 -16.12 -17.48
N ARG A 93 13.54 -17.43 -17.22
CA ARG A 93 12.48 -18.05 -16.45
C ARG A 93 12.82 -17.97 -14.97
N VAL A 94 11.89 -17.50 -14.16
CA VAL A 94 11.93 -17.61 -12.71
C VAL A 94 10.81 -18.56 -12.30
N GLU A 95 11.18 -19.71 -11.76
CA GLU A 95 10.20 -20.71 -11.35
C GLU A 95 9.50 -20.28 -10.07
N LYS A 96 8.20 -20.61 -9.92
CA LYS A 96 7.44 -20.46 -8.66
C LYS A 96 7.47 -19.04 -8.08
N VAL A 97 7.39 -18.01 -8.93
CA VAL A 97 7.37 -16.59 -8.49
C VAL A 97 6.10 -16.20 -7.73
N PHE A 98 5.01 -16.92 -7.99
CA PHE A 98 3.73 -16.73 -7.31
C PHE A 98 3.22 -18.04 -6.78
N CYS A 99 2.51 -18.00 -5.66
CA CYS A 99 1.71 -19.11 -5.22
C CYS A 99 0.27 -18.68 -4.89
N VAL A 100 -0.67 -19.55 -5.21
CA VAL A 100 -2.10 -19.38 -4.96
C VAL A 100 -2.55 -20.48 -4.01
N PHE A 101 -3.18 -20.11 -2.90
CA PHE A 101 -3.66 -21.06 -1.90
C PHE A 101 -4.87 -20.54 -1.16
N GLN A 102 -5.66 -21.46 -0.62
CA GLN A 102 -6.77 -21.12 0.26
C GLN A 102 -6.27 -21.04 1.70
N ARG A 103 -6.62 -19.96 2.41
CA ARG A 103 -6.30 -19.78 3.82
C ARG A 103 -7.56 -20.01 4.64
N TYR A 104 -7.64 -21.18 5.28
CA TYR A 104 -8.84 -21.65 5.97
C TYR A 104 -9.24 -20.78 7.18
N ALA A 105 -8.27 -20.23 7.91
CA ALA A 105 -8.57 -19.40 9.07
C ALA A 105 -9.32 -18.09 8.73
N GLU A 106 -9.15 -17.58 7.51
CA GLU A 106 -9.76 -16.33 7.04
C GLU A 106 -10.81 -16.57 5.95
N GLU A 107 -11.06 -17.83 5.58
CA GLU A 107 -11.91 -18.24 4.45
C GLU A 107 -11.65 -17.44 3.16
N CYS A 108 -10.37 -17.24 2.83
CA CYS A 108 -9.94 -16.42 1.70
C CYS A 108 -9.06 -17.17 0.70
N LEU A 109 -9.03 -16.68 -0.54
CA LEU A 109 -8.06 -17.05 -1.56
C LEU A 109 -6.88 -16.08 -1.48
N ALA A 110 -5.68 -16.59 -1.18
CA ALA A 110 -4.46 -15.80 -1.11
C ALA A 110 -3.60 -16.02 -2.37
N VAL A 111 -3.09 -14.91 -2.91
CA VAL A 111 -2.06 -14.87 -3.95
C VAL A 111 -0.84 -14.22 -3.33
N ARG A 112 0.24 -14.99 -3.18
CA ARG A 112 1.49 -14.57 -2.55
C ARG A 112 2.61 -14.45 -3.57
N SER A 113 3.45 -13.45 -3.35
CA SER A 113 4.69 -13.22 -4.10
C SER A 113 5.78 -12.68 -3.17
N MET A 114 7.04 -13.06 -3.40
CA MET A 114 8.20 -12.57 -2.63
C MET A 114 9.26 -11.96 -3.55
N ALA A 115 9.96 -10.94 -3.06
CA ALA A 115 11.06 -10.27 -3.76
C ALA A 115 12.14 -9.93 -2.74
N THR A 116 13.40 -10.09 -3.13
CA THR A 116 14.55 -9.83 -2.27
C THR A 116 15.43 -8.80 -2.95
N VAL A 117 15.55 -7.62 -2.33
CA VAL A 117 16.37 -6.51 -2.82
C VAL A 117 17.49 -6.29 -1.82
N GLY A 118 18.70 -6.71 -2.18
CA GLY A 118 19.84 -6.66 -1.27
C GLY A 118 19.58 -7.45 0.02
N ASN A 119 19.50 -6.74 1.13
CA ASN A 119 19.28 -7.26 2.48
C ASN A 119 17.79 -7.39 2.86
N TYR A 120 16.86 -6.85 2.08
CA TYR A 120 15.43 -6.83 2.40
C TYR A 120 14.62 -7.89 1.66
N ASP A 121 13.69 -8.52 2.36
CA ASP A 121 12.73 -9.48 1.82
C ASP A 121 11.30 -8.97 1.96
N TYR A 122 10.61 -8.83 0.82
CA TYR A 122 9.26 -8.28 0.71
C TYR A 122 8.25 -9.35 0.31
N ILE A 123 7.36 -9.68 1.24
CA ILE A 123 6.25 -10.62 1.03
C ILE A 123 4.99 -9.81 0.75
N VAL A 124 4.38 -9.99 -0.42
CA VAL A 124 3.10 -9.33 -0.76
C VAL A 124 2.03 -10.39 -0.97
N ASP A 125 0.97 -10.28 -0.18
CA ASP A 125 -0.22 -11.10 -0.27
C ASP A 125 -1.42 -10.25 -0.74
N TYR A 126 -2.12 -10.73 -1.76
CA TYR A 126 -3.47 -10.32 -2.08
C TYR A 126 -4.44 -11.41 -1.62
N GLU A 127 -5.38 -11.04 -0.77
CA GLU A 127 -6.37 -11.94 -0.18
C GLU A 127 -7.76 -11.52 -0.66
N PHE A 128 -8.48 -12.48 -1.25
CA PHE A 128 -9.83 -12.29 -1.76
C PHE A 128 -10.80 -13.07 -0.87
N MET A 129 -11.72 -12.35 -0.25
CA MET A 129 -12.74 -12.93 0.65
C MET A 129 -14.08 -13.06 -0.09
N GLN A 130 -14.88 -14.06 0.27
CA GLN A 130 -16.22 -14.23 -0.31
C GLN A 130 -17.17 -13.06 0.00
N SER A 131 -16.88 -12.26 1.04
CA SER A 131 -17.60 -11.02 1.36
C SER A 131 -17.39 -9.89 0.32
N GLY A 132 -16.50 -10.08 -0.66
CA GLY A 132 -16.07 -9.04 -1.60
C GLY A 132 -14.83 -8.28 -1.14
N THR A 133 -14.38 -8.44 0.11
CA THR A 133 -13.17 -7.77 0.60
C THR A 133 -11.94 -8.23 -0.18
N ILE A 134 -11.20 -7.25 -0.72
CA ILE A 134 -9.82 -7.43 -1.18
C ILE A 134 -8.90 -6.86 -0.11
N LYS A 135 -8.06 -7.71 0.47
CA LYS A 135 -7.10 -7.34 1.50
C LYS A 135 -5.69 -7.48 0.95
N VAL A 136 -4.90 -6.42 1.10
CA VAL A 136 -3.49 -6.42 0.72
C VAL A 136 -2.66 -6.44 1.98
N GLN A 137 -1.70 -7.36 2.06
CA GLN A 137 -0.75 -7.42 3.16
C GLN A 137 0.67 -7.37 2.63
N VAL A 138 1.51 -6.65 3.36
CA VAL A 138 2.95 -6.66 3.16
C VAL A 138 3.61 -7.18 4.43
N GLY A 139 4.47 -8.18 4.28
CA GLY A 139 5.44 -8.60 5.28
C GLY A 139 6.84 -8.11 4.90
N LEU A 140 7.55 -7.57 5.88
CA LEU A 140 8.95 -7.15 5.75
C LEU A 140 9.82 -8.09 6.61
N THR A 141 10.86 -8.64 6.02
CA THR A 141 11.88 -9.43 6.72
C THR A 141 13.25 -9.25 6.05
N GLY A 142 14.19 -10.15 6.31
CA GLY A 142 15.57 -10.06 5.82
C GLY A 142 16.53 -9.67 6.93
N ILE A 143 17.56 -8.90 6.57
CA ILE A 143 18.68 -8.52 7.43
C ILE A 143 18.73 -7.00 7.54
N LEU A 144 18.99 -6.49 8.75
CA LEU A 144 19.21 -5.05 8.93
C LEU A 144 20.49 -4.62 8.21
N GLU A 145 20.43 -3.53 7.45
CA GLU A 145 21.65 -2.88 6.96
C GLU A 145 22.31 -2.17 8.16
N VAL A 146 23.60 -2.44 8.37
CA VAL A 146 24.31 -2.03 9.59
C VAL A 146 25.53 -1.17 9.30
N LYS A 147 25.80 -0.26 10.23
CA LYS A 147 26.98 0.60 10.28
C LYS A 147 27.92 0.12 11.37
N ALA A 148 29.22 0.13 11.08
CA ALA A 148 30.25 -0.17 12.08
C ALA A 148 30.33 0.93 13.14
N SER A 149 30.63 0.56 14.37
CA SER A 149 30.78 1.49 15.49
C SER A 149 31.92 1.06 16.41
N GLU A 150 32.55 2.00 17.11
CA GLU A 150 33.46 1.67 18.20
C GLU A 150 32.72 1.27 19.48
N HIS A 151 31.41 1.53 19.55
CA HIS A 151 30.61 1.24 20.73
C HIS A 151 30.35 -0.27 20.88
N THR A 152 30.60 -0.78 22.08
CA THR A 152 30.25 -2.14 22.51
C THR A 152 29.04 -2.15 23.43
N HIS A 153 28.72 -1.02 24.07
CA HIS A 153 27.63 -0.89 25.04
C HIS A 153 26.90 0.45 24.87
N THR A 154 25.60 0.47 25.17
CA THR A 154 24.75 1.66 24.97
C THR A 154 25.14 2.85 25.86
N ASN A 155 25.76 2.62 27.03
CA ASN A 155 26.27 3.68 27.90
C ASN A 155 27.47 4.45 27.31
N GLN A 156 28.06 3.98 26.21
CA GLN A 156 29.12 4.66 25.47
C GLN A 156 28.57 5.64 24.42
N VAL A 157 27.27 5.56 24.12
CA VAL A 157 26.61 6.42 23.14
C VAL A 157 26.26 7.76 23.79
N SER A 158 27.00 8.81 23.45
CA SER A 158 26.83 10.16 24.02
C SER A 158 26.18 11.17 23.08
N GLN A 159 25.98 10.80 21.82
CA GLN A 159 25.41 11.65 20.77
C GLN A 159 24.50 10.83 19.87
N ASP A 160 23.77 11.51 18.97
CA ASP A 160 22.99 10.80 17.96
C ASP A 160 23.91 9.98 17.05
N ILE A 161 23.62 8.70 16.95
CA ILE A 161 24.33 7.73 16.12
C ILE A 161 23.49 7.29 14.92
N HIS A 162 22.35 7.95 14.68
CA HIS A 162 21.49 7.78 13.52
C HIS A 162 20.93 6.35 13.37
N GLY A 163 20.82 5.65 14.50
CA GLY A 163 20.39 4.28 14.55
C GLY A 163 20.37 3.74 15.97
N THR A 164 20.25 2.41 16.07
CA THR A 164 20.27 1.68 17.34
C THR A 164 21.47 0.75 17.39
N LEU A 165 22.26 0.77 18.47
CA LEU A 165 23.30 -0.22 18.71
C LEU A 165 22.64 -1.58 19.03
N ILE A 166 22.75 -2.54 18.11
CA ILE A 166 22.07 -3.85 18.21
C ILE A 166 23.00 -5.00 18.57
N ALA A 167 24.31 -4.81 18.41
CA ALA A 167 25.36 -5.72 18.85
C ALA A 167 26.64 -4.93 19.10
N GLU A 168 27.67 -5.58 19.66
CA GLU A 168 28.99 -4.98 19.74
C GLU A 168 29.41 -4.46 18.36
N ASN A 169 29.85 -3.21 18.32
CA ASN A 169 30.35 -2.53 17.13
C ASN A 169 29.34 -2.40 15.97
N THR A 170 28.04 -2.60 16.21
CA THR A 170 27.04 -2.75 15.15
C THR A 170 25.80 -1.89 15.39
N ILE A 171 25.62 -0.86 14.57
CA ILE A 171 24.45 0.03 14.59
C ILE A 171 23.50 -0.34 13.45
N ALA A 172 22.23 -0.55 13.75
CA ALA A 172 21.17 -0.59 12.75
C ALA A 172 20.68 0.84 12.48
N THR A 173 20.97 1.35 11.29
CA THR A 173 20.64 2.72 10.89
C THR A 173 19.12 2.89 10.76
N TYR A 174 18.59 4.01 11.26
CA TYR A 174 17.17 4.34 11.08
C TYR A 174 16.84 4.50 9.61
N HIS A 175 15.68 3.99 9.20
CA HIS A 175 15.18 4.09 7.83
C HIS A 175 13.67 3.82 7.80
N ASP A 176 13.03 4.26 6.72
CA ASP A 176 11.60 4.03 6.48
C ASP A 176 11.37 3.04 5.33
N HIS A 177 10.16 2.48 5.23
CA HIS A 177 9.70 1.71 4.07
C HIS A 177 8.35 2.24 3.60
N PHE A 178 8.33 2.99 2.49
CA PHE A 178 7.11 3.48 1.85
C PHE A 178 6.75 2.59 0.67
N ILE A 179 5.61 1.91 0.74
CA ILE A 179 5.14 1.01 -0.32
C ILE A 179 3.93 1.65 -0.99
N THR A 180 4.05 1.96 -2.27
CA THR A 180 3.01 2.62 -3.04
C THR A 180 2.31 1.64 -3.97
N TYR A 181 0.99 1.54 -3.84
CA TYR A 181 0.16 0.71 -4.71
C TYR A 181 -0.52 1.57 -5.77
N TYR A 182 -0.47 1.10 -7.01
CA TYR A 182 -1.36 1.56 -8.06
C TYR A 182 -2.63 0.70 -8.04
N LEU A 183 -3.78 1.35 -7.89
CA LEU A 183 -5.10 0.71 -7.83
C LEU A 183 -6.04 1.40 -8.82
N ASP A 184 -6.10 0.86 -10.04
CA ASP A 184 -7.07 1.24 -11.06
C ASP A 184 -8.37 0.48 -10.82
N LEU A 185 -9.30 1.17 -10.16
CA LEU A 185 -10.56 0.62 -9.66
C LEU A 185 -11.70 1.06 -10.57
N ASP A 186 -12.39 0.09 -11.17
CA ASP A 186 -13.55 0.27 -12.04
C ASP A 186 -14.80 -0.28 -11.35
N ILE A 187 -15.28 0.41 -10.31
CA ILE A 187 -16.40 -0.07 -9.49
C ILE A 187 -17.67 -0.10 -10.33
N ASP A 188 -18.11 -1.29 -10.74
CA ASP A 188 -19.30 -1.48 -11.58
C ASP A 188 -19.24 -0.65 -12.89
N GLY A 189 -18.01 -0.45 -13.41
CA GLY A 189 -17.66 0.34 -14.60
C GLY A 189 -16.80 1.57 -14.32
N GLN A 190 -16.29 2.20 -15.38
CA GLN A 190 -15.23 3.22 -15.36
C GLN A 190 -15.62 4.61 -14.83
N ARG A 191 -16.92 4.93 -14.76
CA ARG A 191 -17.38 6.26 -14.30
C ARG A 191 -17.52 6.29 -12.78
N ASN A 192 -16.40 6.40 -12.09
CA ASN A 192 -16.33 6.46 -10.64
C ASN A 192 -16.06 7.88 -10.11
N SER A 193 -16.21 8.05 -8.80
CA SER A 193 -15.87 9.28 -8.08
C SER A 193 -15.33 8.91 -6.70
N PHE A 194 -14.36 9.69 -6.22
CA PHE A 194 -13.84 9.53 -4.88
C PHE A 194 -14.58 10.45 -3.91
N VAL A 195 -15.02 9.90 -2.78
CA VAL A 195 -15.83 10.57 -1.77
C VAL A 195 -15.14 10.46 -0.42
N LYS A 196 -14.85 11.60 0.18
CA LYS A 196 -14.40 11.72 1.58
C LYS A 196 -15.63 11.89 2.46
N SER A 197 -15.91 10.90 3.31
CA SER A 197 -17.02 10.96 4.27
C SER A 197 -16.48 11.34 5.64
N LYS A 198 -16.46 12.66 5.92
CA LYS A 198 -15.89 13.25 7.13
C LYS A 198 -16.88 13.12 8.29
N MET A 199 -16.41 12.65 9.43
CA MET A 199 -17.22 12.57 10.65
C MET A 199 -17.09 13.89 11.43
N LYS A 200 -18.21 14.55 11.69
CA LYS A 200 -18.25 15.88 12.33
C LYS A 200 -19.13 15.87 13.57
N THR A 201 -18.63 16.42 14.66
CA THR A 201 -19.41 16.66 15.87
C THR A 201 -20.37 17.83 15.65
N VAL A 202 -21.63 17.65 16.02
CA VAL A 202 -22.71 18.64 15.89
C VAL A 202 -23.36 18.86 17.25
N ARG A 203 -23.73 20.13 17.52
CA ARG A 203 -24.55 20.51 18.67
C ARG A 203 -26.02 20.63 18.23
N PRO A 204 -26.96 19.94 18.89
CA PRO A 204 -28.39 20.16 18.67
C PRO A 204 -28.76 21.63 18.93
N GLY A 205 -29.64 22.20 18.09
CA GLY A 205 -30.03 23.61 18.18
C GLY A 205 -29.12 24.60 17.44
N GLY A 206 -28.07 24.11 16.77
CA GLY A 206 -27.07 24.96 16.11
C GLY A 206 -26.29 25.82 17.12
N ASP A 207 -25.71 26.93 16.65
CA ASP A 207 -24.94 27.85 17.50
C ASP A 207 -25.84 28.66 18.46
N ASN A 208 -27.16 28.66 18.23
CA ASN A 208 -28.12 29.44 18.98
C ASN A 208 -28.60 28.76 20.28
N ASN A 209 -28.05 27.60 20.65
CA ASN A 209 -28.40 26.87 21.88
C ASN A 209 -29.91 26.59 22.04
N ASP A 210 -30.65 26.46 20.94
CA ASP A 210 -32.08 26.17 21.02
C ASP A 210 -32.26 24.73 21.53
N ALA A 211 -33.00 24.56 22.63
CA ALA A 211 -33.06 23.33 23.43
C ALA A 211 -33.94 22.25 22.76
N SER A 212 -33.65 21.96 21.50
CA SER A 212 -34.27 20.92 20.68
C SER A 212 -33.98 19.50 21.16
N SER A 213 -33.03 19.31 22.08
CA SER A 213 -32.63 17.99 22.56
C SER A 213 -31.96 18.05 23.95
N PRO A 214 -32.18 17.04 24.82
CA PRO A 214 -31.46 16.91 26.10
C PRO A 214 -29.99 16.48 25.92
N ARG A 215 -29.60 15.96 24.74
CA ARG A 215 -28.21 15.67 24.39
C ARG A 215 -27.47 16.95 24.01
N LYS A 216 -26.23 17.11 24.48
CA LYS A 216 -25.35 18.25 24.14
C LYS A 216 -24.66 18.12 22.79
N SER A 217 -24.51 16.90 22.28
CA SER A 217 -23.85 16.62 21.00
C SER A 217 -24.24 15.28 20.41
N TYR A 218 -24.03 15.15 19.11
CA TYR A 218 -23.98 13.92 18.33
C TYR A 218 -22.92 14.09 17.23
N TRP A 219 -22.63 13.05 16.47
CA TRP A 219 -21.81 13.17 15.27
C TRP A 219 -22.63 12.83 14.04
N THR A 220 -22.27 13.41 12.91
CA THR A 220 -22.87 13.14 11.60
C THR A 220 -21.78 12.98 10.56
N VAL A 221 -22.17 12.59 9.34
CA VAL A 221 -21.27 12.41 8.20
C VAL A 221 -21.51 13.50 7.17
N GLU A 222 -20.46 14.25 6.85
CA GLU A 222 -20.43 15.19 5.73
C GLU A 222 -19.69 14.52 4.56
N ARG A 223 -20.38 14.39 3.41
CA ARG A 223 -19.83 13.71 2.23
C ARG A 223 -19.35 14.73 1.21
N GLU A 224 -18.07 14.69 0.90
CA GLU A 224 -17.40 15.55 -0.06
C GLU A 224 -16.94 14.71 -1.26
N THR A 225 -17.44 15.02 -2.46
CA THR A 225 -16.92 14.40 -3.69
C THR A 225 -15.71 15.19 -4.17
N VAL A 226 -14.57 14.50 -4.31
CA VAL A 226 -13.34 15.07 -4.87
C VAL A 226 -13.55 15.42 -6.33
N LYS A 227 -13.28 16.66 -6.71
CA LYS A 227 -13.48 17.17 -8.07
C LYS A 227 -12.19 17.37 -8.86
N THR A 228 -11.07 17.53 -8.18
CA THR A 228 -9.75 17.76 -8.79
C THR A 228 -8.70 16.87 -8.14
N GLU A 229 -7.59 16.65 -8.83
CA GLU A 229 -6.48 15.82 -8.31
C GLU A 229 -5.83 16.45 -7.07
N VAL A 230 -5.82 17.79 -6.97
CA VAL A 230 -5.36 18.52 -5.77
C VAL A 230 -6.24 18.21 -4.56
N GLU A 231 -7.56 18.17 -4.73
CA GLU A 231 -8.48 17.71 -3.68
C GLU A 231 -8.36 16.20 -3.38
N GLY A 232 -7.81 15.45 -4.35
CA GLY A 232 -7.52 14.03 -4.29
C GLY A 232 -6.20 13.68 -3.58
N MET A 233 -5.44 14.68 -3.14
CA MET A 233 -4.30 14.51 -2.24
C MET A 233 -4.83 14.24 -0.82
N VAL A 234 -4.81 12.98 -0.39
CA VAL A 234 -5.40 12.57 0.88
C VAL A 234 -4.34 12.54 1.98
N SER A 235 -4.47 13.49 2.90
CA SER A 235 -3.79 13.46 4.20
C SER A 235 -4.75 12.95 5.26
N MET A 236 -4.40 11.83 5.89
CA MET A 236 -5.21 11.22 6.94
C MET A 236 -4.74 11.72 8.31
N SER A 237 -5.66 12.27 9.10
CA SER A 237 -5.38 12.79 10.44
C SER A 237 -6.36 12.24 11.46
N PRO A 238 -5.91 11.80 12.65
CA PRO A 238 -6.80 11.48 13.76
C PRO A 238 -7.73 12.63 14.18
N ALA A 239 -7.35 13.89 13.89
CA ALA A 239 -8.16 15.07 14.18
C ALA A 239 -9.38 15.22 13.26
N GLU A 240 -9.32 14.66 12.05
CA GLU A 240 -10.39 14.72 11.04
C GLU A 240 -10.72 13.30 10.53
N PRO A 241 -11.38 12.47 11.36
CA PRO A 241 -11.72 11.10 10.97
C PRO A 241 -12.62 11.10 9.74
N SER A 242 -12.22 10.36 8.71
CA SER A 242 -12.95 10.26 7.46
C SER A 242 -12.89 8.86 6.87
N GLU A 243 -13.96 8.47 6.19
CA GLU A 243 -13.96 7.28 5.35
C GLU A 243 -13.61 7.67 3.91
N LEU A 244 -12.70 6.91 3.32
CA LEU A 244 -12.23 7.09 1.96
C LEU A 244 -12.96 6.10 1.06
N MET A 245 -13.89 6.60 0.24
CA MET A 245 -14.75 5.76 -0.59
C MET A 245 -14.54 6.03 -2.07
N LEU A 246 -14.45 4.97 -2.85
CA LEU A 246 -14.61 5.03 -4.30
C LEU A 246 -15.99 4.51 -4.66
N VAL A 247 -16.78 5.33 -5.36
CA VAL A 247 -18.17 5.02 -5.67
C VAL A 247 -18.46 5.14 -7.15
N ASN A 248 -19.48 4.42 -7.62
CA ASN A 248 -20.09 4.64 -8.92
C ASN A 248 -21.40 5.42 -8.73
N PRO A 249 -21.43 6.74 -9.03
CA PRO A 249 -22.63 7.54 -8.83
C PRO A 249 -23.78 7.16 -9.77
N ASN A 250 -23.49 6.43 -10.87
CA ASN A 250 -24.47 6.01 -11.87
C ASN A 250 -25.13 4.66 -11.52
N LYS A 251 -24.64 3.96 -10.49
CA LYS A 251 -25.12 2.64 -10.09
C LYS A 251 -25.55 2.70 -8.63
N LYS A 252 -26.81 2.36 -8.37
CA LYS A 252 -27.42 2.45 -7.04
C LYS A 252 -27.89 1.10 -6.54
N THR A 253 -27.83 0.92 -5.21
CA THR A 253 -28.52 -0.16 -4.53
C THR A 253 -30.02 0.07 -4.57
N ARG A 254 -30.81 -0.95 -4.17
CA ARG A 254 -32.27 -0.84 -4.04
C ARG A 254 -32.71 0.32 -3.14
N MET A 255 -31.90 0.68 -2.15
CA MET A 255 -32.16 1.79 -1.22
C MET A 255 -31.76 3.16 -1.77
N GLY A 256 -31.18 3.23 -2.97
CA GLY A 256 -30.75 4.48 -3.60
C GLY A 256 -29.33 4.94 -3.25
N ASN A 257 -28.57 4.16 -2.48
CA ASN A 257 -27.17 4.45 -2.18
C ASN A 257 -26.28 4.13 -3.39
N ALA A 258 -25.27 4.97 -3.66
CA ALA A 258 -24.26 4.64 -4.67
C ALA A 258 -23.49 3.37 -4.26
N VAL A 259 -23.23 2.48 -5.21
CA VAL A 259 -22.37 1.31 -4.98
C VAL A 259 -20.91 1.76 -4.86
N GLY A 260 -20.11 1.11 -4.04
CA GLY A 260 -18.74 1.56 -3.77
C GLY A 260 -17.90 0.59 -2.97
N TYR A 261 -16.61 0.88 -2.92
CA TYR A 261 -15.62 0.26 -2.04
C TYR A 261 -15.02 1.31 -1.10
N ARG A 262 -14.71 0.90 0.13
CA ARG A 262 -14.04 1.74 1.13
C ARG A 262 -12.60 1.28 1.31
N LEU A 263 -11.65 2.21 1.24
CA LEU A 263 -10.26 1.96 1.62
C LEU A 263 -10.15 2.02 3.15
N ILE A 264 -9.61 0.95 3.75
CA ILE A 264 -9.40 0.85 5.20
C ILE A 264 -7.91 0.61 5.46
N PRO A 265 -7.16 1.64 5.85
CA PRO A 265 -5.77 1.47 6.26
C PRO A 265 -5.68 0.68 7.57
N LYS A 266 -4.68 -0.21 7.66
CA LYS A 266 -4.49 -1.09 8.82
C LYS A 266 -3.81 -0.41 10.02
N SER A 267 -3.01 0.63 9.76
CA SER A 267 -2.16 1.30 10.74
C SER A 267 -2.39 2.80 10.77
N ALA A 268 -1.83 3.46 11.79
CA ALA A 268 -1.81 4.92 11.83
C ALA A 268 -1.22 5.47 10.52
N PRO A 269 -1.79 6.55 9.98
CA PRO A 269 -1.28 7.15 8.75
C PRO A 269 0.15 7.64 8.98
N THR A 270 1.08 7.18 8.14
CA THR A 270 2.47 7.64 8.13
C THR A 270 2.66 8.61 6.98
N ILE A 271 3.52 9.60 7.16
CA ILE A 271 4.05 10.47 6.11
C ILE A 271 5.57 10.42 6.22
N SER A 272 6.26 10.77 5.13
CA SER A 272 7.70 11.01 5.21
C SER A 272 8.02 12.13 6.20
N LEU A 273 9.10 11.93 6.97
CA LEU A 273 9.63 12.90 7.93
C LEU A 273 10.77 13.74 7.34
N LEU A 274 11.18 13.47 6.10
CA LEU A 274 12.17 14.28 5.39
C LEU A 274 11.60 15.67 5.07
N SER A 275 12.46 16.68 5.03
CA SER A 275 12.03 18.04 4.67
C SER A 275 11.64 18.12 3.19
N ASP A 276 10.73 19.04 2.88
CA ASP A 276 10.17 19.16 1.53
C ASP A 276 11.20 19.57 0.46
N ASP A 277 12.28 20.21 0.88
CA ASP A 277 13.40 20.67 0.07
C ASP A 277 14.56 19.67 -0.03
N ASP A 278 14.49 18.54 0.68
CA ASP A 278 15.51 17.49 0.60
C ASP A 278 15.41 16.70 -0.72
N TYR A 279 16.56 16.40 -1.33
CA TYR A 279 16.61 15.77 -2.66
C TYR A 279 15.89 14.42 -2.73
N PRO A 280 16.03 13.49 -1.77
CA PRO A 280 15.28 12.24 -1.75
C PRO A 280 13.78 12.48 -1.63
N GLN A 281 13.36 13.49 -0.86
CA GLN A 281 11.95 13.82 -0.70
C GLN A 281 11.34 14.45 -1.95
N ILE A 282 12.11 15.25 -2.69
CA ILE A 282 11.71 15.79 -4.00
C ILE A 282 11.52 14.63 -4.99
N ARG A 283 12.46 13.68 -5.03
CA ARG A 283 12.35 12.48 -5.88
C ARG A 283 11.15 11.62 -5.51
N ALA A 284 10.88 11.47 -4.22
CA ALA A 284 9.79 10.66 -3.66
C ALA A 284 8.58 11.51 -3.21
N GLY A 285 8.24 12.58 -3.95
CA GLY A 285 7.22 13.55 -3.53
C GLY A 285 5.82 12.97 -3.28
N TRP A 286 5.52 11.78 -3.82
CA TRP A 286 4.26 11.09 -3.58
C TRP A 286 4.11 10.56 -2.14
N THR A 287 5.19 10.39 -1.37
CA THR A 287 5.13 9.85 0.00
C THR A 287 4.63 10.86 1.03
N LYS A 288 4.36 12.10 0.62
CA LYS A 288 3.83 13.18 1.47
C LYS A 288 2.34 12.98 1.83
N ASN A 289 1.62 12.15 1.07
CA ASN A 289 0.21 11.85 1.31
C ASN A 289 -0.02 10.34 1.30
N GLN A 290 -0.99 9.86 2.08
CA GLN A 290 -1.28 8.42 2.18
C GLN A 290 -2.03 7.87 0.98
N ALA A 291 -2.79 8.72 0.28
CA ALA A 291 -3.42 8.35 -0.98
C ALA A 291 -3.48 9.55 -1.94
N TRP A 292 -3.52 9.21 -3.22
CA TRP A 292 -3.67 10.15 -4.33
C TRP A 292 -4.77 9.62 -5.24
N VAL A 293 -5.59 10.51 -5.77
CA VAL A 293 -6.64 10.19 -6.74
C VAL A 293 -6.39 11.01 -7.99
N THR A 294 -6.09 10.32 -9.08
CA THR A 294 -5.79 10.93 -10.39
C THR A 294 -6.79 10.48 -11.43
N ALA A 295 -6.92 11.26 -12.51
CA ALA A 295 -7.59 10.76 -13.71
C ALA A 295 -6.76 9.63 -14.33
N TYR A 296 -7.43 8.63 -14.90
CA TYR A 296 -6.74 7.55 -15.57
C TYR A 296 -5.97 8.06 -16.80
N ASP A 297 -4.68 7.72 -16.85
CA ASP A 297 -3.81 7.92 -18.01
C ASP A 297 -2.94 6.66 -18.20
N PRO A 298 -2.96 6.02 -19.38
CA PRO A 298 -2.18 4.80 -19.64
C PRO A 298 -0.65 4.99 -19.56
N SER A 299 -0.18 6.24 -19.59
CA SER A 299 1.23 6.61 -19.43
C SER A 299 1.67 6.75 -17.97
N GLN A 300 0.72 6.93 -17.03
CA GLN A 300 0.99 7.01 -15.59
C GLN A 300 0.84 5.63 -14.96
N ARG A 301 1.95 5.02 -14.52
CA ARG A 301 2.04 3.62 -14.08
C ARG A 301 2.76 3.51 -12.74
#